data_AF-A0A242NI38-F1
#
_entry.id   AF-A0A242NI38-F1
#
_cell.length_a   1.000
_cell.length_b   1.000
_cell.length_c   1.000
_cell.angle_alpha   90.00
_cell.angle_beta   90.00
_cell.angle_gamma   90.00
#
_symmetry.space_group_name_H-M   'P 1'
#
loop_
_entity.id
_entity.type
_entity.pdbx_description
1 polymer ?
#
loop_
_entity_poly.entity_id
_entity_poly.type
_entity_poly.pdbx_seq_one_letter_code
_entity_poly.pdbx_strand_id
1 'polypeptide(L)'
;MRTLADELGIRLSNLQYYFPTLDTLYSAIVTNILLLVEDKLDQAMTNSDETLKILIDIVCSELDNVYNCQLMWEIWALSERTPEARNAIDLFYQHYIEKISHIIKLQNPTLNSNTIQRRALIIVSLLEGIWVVMGKNQKDVELDTIKIDLMTTINLIINNP
;
A
#
# COMPACT_ATOMS: atom_id res chain seq x y z
N MET A 1 -14.97 -19.99 -9.06
CA MET A 1 -16.35 -19.52 -9.35
C MET A 1 -17.42 -20.40 -8.74
N ARG A 2 -17.60 -21.68 -9.14
CA ARG A 2 -18.64 -22.55 -8.55
C ARG A 2 -18.49 -22.74 -7.04
N THR A 3 -17.31 -23.16 -6.57
CA THR A 3 -17.01 -23.30 -5.14
C THR A 3 -17.33 -22.03 -4.34
N LEU A 4 -16.90 -20.87 -4.83
CA LEU A 4 -17.18 -19.59 -4.17
C LEU A 4 -18.68 -19.25 -4.14
N ALA A 5 -19.41 -19.52 -5.22
CA ALA A 5 -20.86 -19.31 -5.25
C ALA A 5 -21.58 -20.19 -4.22
N ASP A 6 -21.15 -21.46 -4.09
CA ASP A 6 -21.69 -22.41 -3.11
C ASP A 6 -21.38 -21.95 -1.67
N GLU A 7 -20.15 -21.52 -1.40
CA GLU A 7 -19.72 -20.97 -0.09
C GLU A 7 -20.49 -19.71 0.31
N LEU A 8 -20.77 -18.82 -0.65
CA LEU A 8 -21.54 -17.59 -0.43
C LEU A 8 -23.07 -17.83 -0.42
N GLY A 9 -23.54 -19.06 -0.70
CA GLY A 9 -24.96 -19.38 -0.78
C GLY A 9 -25.70 -18.67 -1.92
N ILE A 10 -24.99 -18.25 -2.98
CA ILE A 10 -25.56 -17.56 -4.14
C ILE A 10 -25.59 -18.46 -5.37
N ARG A 11 -26.49 -18.18 -6.31
CA ARG A 11 -26.49 -18.89 -7.60
C ARG A 11 -25.23 -18.54 -8.39
N LEU A 12 -24.58 -19.55 -8.98
CA LEU A 12 -23.44 -19.35 -9.89
C LEU A 12 -23.74 -18.33 -11.00
N SER A 13 -24.94 -18.36 -11.57
CA SER A 13 -25.37 -17.40 -12.59
C SER A 13 -25.41 -15.95 -12.09
N ASN A 14 -25.70 -15.73 -10.80
CA ASN A 14 -25.67 -14.40 -10.21
C ASN A 14 -24.23 -13.91 -10.07
N LEU A 15 -23.31 -14.76 -9.58
CA LEU A 15 -21.89 -14.42 -9.50
C LEU A 15 -21.29 -14.13 -10.88
N GLN A 16 -21.61 -14.96 -11.88
CA GLN A 16 -21.13 -14.79 -13.26
C GLN A 16 -21.77 -13.62 -14.00
N TYR A 17 -22.95 -13.16 -13.56
CA TYR A 17 -23.57 -11.96 -14.10
C TYR A 17 -22.73 -10.71 -13.79
N TYR A 18 -22.20 -10.60 -12.56
CA TYR A 18 -21.33 -9.49 -12.16
C TYR A 18 -19.86 -9.72 -12.55
N PHE A 19 -19.39 -10.96 -12.48
CA PHE A 19 -18.00 -11.32 -12.74
C PHE A 19 -17.95 -12.49 -13.73
N PRO A 20 -18.00 -12.22 -15.05
CA PRO A 20 -18.09 -13.28 -16.06
C PRO A 20 -16.92 -14.28 -16.01
N THR A 21 -15.73 -13.80 -15.63
CA THR A 21 -14.51 -14.62 -15.53
C THR A 21 -13.90 -14.53 -14.14
N LEU A 22 -13.06 -15.51 -13.82
CA LEU A 22 -12.28 -15.50 -12.59
C LEU A 22 -11.36 -14.26 -12.51
N ASP A 23 -10.80 -13.83 -13.64
CA ASP A 23 -9.98 -12.63 -13.72
C ASP A 23 -10.77 -11.36 -13.38
N THR A 24 -12.00 -11.22 -13.90
CA THR A 24 -12.86 -10.05 -13.57
C THR A 24 -13.22 -10.01 -12.08
N LEU A 25 -13.44 -11.18 -11.46
CA LEU A 25 -13.66 -11.29 -10.02
C LEU A 25 -12.40 -10.90 -9.25
N TYR A 26 -11.24 -11.44 -9.63
CA TYR A 26 -9.98 -11.13 -8.97
C TYR A 26 -9.63 -9.65 -9.07
N SER A 27 -9.74 -9.04 -10.26
CA SER A 27 -9.53 -7.60 -10.43
C SER A 27 -10.44 -6.78 -9.52
N ALA A 28 -11.72 -7.15 -9.39
CA ALA A 28 -12.64 -6.47 -8.47
C ALA A 28 -12.25 -6.63 -6.98
N ILE A 29 -11.80 -7.83 -6.60
CA ILE A 29 -11.28 -8.10 -5.25
C ILE A 29 -10.03 -7.25 -4.97
N VAL A 30 -9.08 -7.20 -5.91
CA VAL A 30 -7.86 -6.39 -5.80
C VAL A 30 -8.19 -4.91 -5.66
N THR A 31 -9.05 -4.37 -6.52
CA THR A 31 -9.50 -2.98 -6.41
C THR A 31 -10.11 -2.70 -5.05
N ASN A 32 -10.98 -3.59 -4.55
CA ASN A 32 -11.59 -3.42 -3.24
C ASN A 32 -10.56 -3.47 -2.09
N ILE A 33 -9.57 -4.37 -2.16
CA ILE A 33 -8.48 -4.44 -1.17
C ILE A 33 -7.68 -3.13 -1.17
N LEU A 34 -7.29 -2.64 -2.34
CA LEU A 34 -6.51 -1.41 -2.45
C LEU A 34 -7.27 -0.20 -1.91
N LEU A 35 -8.59 -0.13 -2.13
CA LEU A 35 -9.46 0.90 -1.54
C LEU A 35 -9.50 0.82 0.00
N LEU A 36 -9.53 -0.40 0.57
CA LEU A 36 -9.48 -0.57 2.02
C LEU A 36 -8.12 -0.17 2.61
N VAL A 37 -7.03 -0.44 1.90
CA VAL A 37 -5.69 0.02 2.30
C VAL A 37 -5.61 1.54 2.20
N GLU A 38 -6.15 2.13 1.14
CA GLU A 38 -6.21 3.57 0.97
C GLU A 38 -6.99 4.25 2.10
N ASP A 39 -8.15 3.73 2.49
CA ASP A 39 -8.94 4.26 3.60
C ASP A 39 -8.18 4.24 4.93
N LYS A 40 -7.41 3.17 5.20
CA LYS A 40 -6.51 3.12 6.36
C LYS A 40 -5.43 4.20 6.31
N LEU A 41 -4.84 4.43 5.13
CA LEU A 41 -3.84 5.49 4.94
C LEU A 41 -4.47 6.87 5.11
N ASP A 42 -5.70 7.08 4.66
CA ASP A 42 -6.43 8.34 4.85
C ASP A 42 -6.73 8.63 6.31
N GLN A 43 -7.10 7.61 7.09
CA GLN A 43 -7.29 7.76 8.53
C GLN A 43 -5.99 8.15 9.26
N ALA A 44 -4.82 7.84 8.69
CA ALA A 44 -3.52 8.26 9.22
C ALA A 44 -3.23 9.76 9.03
N MET A 45 -3.89 10.40 8.05
CA MET A 45 -3.63 11.78 7.63
C MET A 45 -4.25 12.80 8.59
N THR A 46 -3.61 12.97 9.75
CA THR A 46 -4.07 13.91 10.80
C THR A 46 -3.68 15.37 10.56
N ASN A 47 -2.87 15.65 9.52
CA ASN A 47 -2.25 16.97 9.25
C ASN A 47 -1.46 17.54 10.43
N SER A 48 -0.96 16.66 11.31
CA SER A 48 -0.09 16.99 12.43
C SER A 48 1.33 16.45 12.20
N ASP A 49 2.27 16.87 13.05
CA ASP A 49 3.64 16.33 13.06
C ASP A 49 3.68 14.82 13.32
N GLU A 50 2.61 14.25 13.91
CA GLU A 50 2.49 12.81 14.18
C GLU A 50 2.07 12.00 12.95
N THR A 51 1.59 12.64 11.88
CA THR A 51 1.09 11.96 10.67
C THR A 51 2.08 10.93 10.13
N LEU A 52 3.36 11.31 10.04
CA LEU A 52 4.40 10.40 9.54
C LEU A 52 4.61 9.19 10.46
N LYS A 53 4.52 9.40 11.78
CA LYS A 53 4.67 8.33 12.77
C LYS A 53 3.53 7.33 12.67
N ILE A 54 2.29 7.83 12.63
CA ILE A 54 1.09 6.99 12.50
C ILE A 54 1.16 6.18 11.20
N LEU A 55 1.61 6.79 10.10
CA LEU A 55 1.76 6.10 8.81
C LEU A 55 2.82 4.99 8.87
N ILE A 56 4.00 5.25 9.45
CA ILE A 56 5.04 4.23 9.62
C ILE A 56 4.55 3.10 10.52
N ASP A 57 3.82 3.41 11.59
CA ASP A 57 3.23 2.42 12.49
C ASP A 57 2.22 1.53 11.77
N ILE A 58 1.34 2.10 10.94
CA ILE A 58 0.40 1.34 10.11
C ILE A 58 1.15 0.42 9.16
N VAL A 59 2.06 0.97 8.35
CA VAL A 59 2.84 0.19 7.38
C VAL A 59 3.63 -0.94 8.06
N CYS A 60 4.19 -0.68 9.24
CA CYS A 60 4.92 -1.70 9.97
C CYS A 60 4.04 -2.70 10.71
N SER A 61 2.82 -2.35 11.10
CA SER A 61 1.88 -3.32 11.65
C SER A 61 1.38 -4.32 10.60
N GLU A 62 1.32 -3.91 9.33
CA GLU A 62 0.98 -4.80 8.22
C GLU A 62 2.11 -5.81 7.94
N LEU A 63 3.36 -5.49 8.31
CA LEU A 63 4.47 -6.43 8.27
C LEU A 63 4.31 -7.58 9.24
N ASP A 64 3.63 -7.42 10.38
CA ASP A 64 3.41 -8.52 11.33
C ASP A 64 2.52 -9.63 10.76
N ASN A 65 1.78 -9.34 9.69
CA ASN A 65 0.86 -10.28 9.09
C ASN A 65 1.37 -10.81 7.75
N VAL A 66 1.97 -12.00 7.80
CA VAL A 66 2.46 -12.75 6.62
C VAL A 66 1.40 -12.89 5.51
N TYR A 67 0.11 -12.93 5.84
CA TYR A 67 -0.96 -13.00 4.84
C TYR A 67 -1.09 -11.69 4.04
N ASN A 68 -0.86 -10.54 4.66
CA ASN A 68 -0.97 -9.24 4.00
C ASN A 68 0.19 -9.02 3.02
N CYS A 69 1.41 -9.46 3.37
CA CYS A 69 2.55 -9.44 2.45
C CYS A 69 2.32 -10.35 1.23
N GLN A 70 1.82 -11.57 1.44
CA GLN A 70 1.52 -12.50 0.35
C GLN A 70 0.44 -11.96 -0.59
N LEU A 71 -0.62 -11.39 -0.02
CA LEU A 71 -1.70 -10.78 -0.80
C LEU A 71 -1.17 -9.69 -1.73
N MET A 72 -0.24 -8.85 -1.24
CA MET A 72 0.31 -7.78 -2.07
C MET A 72 1.21 -8.29 -3.20
N TRP A 73 1.95 -9.38 -2.97
CA TRP A 73 2.71 -10.04 -4.05
C TRP A 73 1.80 -10.63 -5.13
N GLU A 74 0.68 -11.24 -4.74
CA GLU A 74 -0.31 -11.75 -5.70
C GLU A 74 -0.95 -10.61 -6.48
N ILE A 75 -1.20 -9.46 -5.86
CA ILE A 75 -1.68 -8.24 -6.52
C ILE A 75 -0.67 -7.75 -7.57
N TRP A 76 0.62 -7.64 -7.23
CA TRP A 76 1.67 -7.30 -8.21
C TRP A 76 1.71 -8.31 -9.36
N ALA A 77 1.69 -9.60 -9.04
CA ALA A 77 1.74 -10.64 -10.06
C ALA A 77 0.50 -10.64 -10.97
N LEU A 78 -0.68 -10.27 -10.45
CA LEU A 78 -1.90 -10.12 -11.24
C LEU A 78 -1.85 -8.86 -12.11
N SER A 79 -1.27 -7.77 -11.62
CA SER A 79 -1.12 -6.51 -12.35
C SER A 79 -0.32 -6.65 -13.65
N GLU A 80 0.59 -7.63 -13.73
CA GLU A 80 1.33 -7.96 -14.95
C GLU A 80 0.53 -8.82 -15.95
N ARG A 81 -0.64 -9.32 -15.55
CA ARG A 81 -1.47 -10.22 -16.35
C ARG A 81 -2.75 -9.55 -16.84
N THR A 82 -3.29 -8.57 -16.11
CA THR A 82 -4.56 -7.91 -16.45
C THR A 82 -4.45 -6.38 -16.43
N PRO A 83 -4.95 -5.68 -17.47
CA PRO A 83 -4.97 -4.21 -17.48
C PRO A 83 -5.75 -3.60 -16.32
N GLU A 84 -6.80 -4.27 -15.85
CA GLU A 84 -7.64 -3.79 -14.75
C GLU A 84 -6.87 -3.78 -13.43
N ALA A 85 -6.12 -4.84 -13.12
CA ALA A 85 -5.29 -4.89 -11.91
C ALA A 85 -4.10 -3.92 -12.01
N ARG A 86 -3.51 -3.75 -13.21
CA ARG A 86 -2.49 -2.72 -13.46
C ARG A 86 -3.02 -1.32 -13.16
N ASN A 87 -4.19 -0.98 -13.69
CA ASN A 87 -4.79 0.33 -13.44
C ASN A 87 -5.12 0.54 -11.95
N ALA A 88 -5.62 -0.50 -11.27
CA ALA A 88 -5.92 -0.42 -9.84
C ALA A 88 -4.66 -0.14 -9.01
N ILE A 89 -3.55 -0.82 -9.30
CA ILE A 89 -2.31 -0.63 -8.55
C ILE A 89 -1.60 0.69 -8.90
N ASP A 90 -1.69 1.15 -10.15
CA ASP A 90 -1.19 2.46 -10.56
C ASP A 90 -1.87 3.59 -9.79
N LEU A 91 -3.20 3.55 -9.70
CA LEU A 91 -3.98 4.53 -8.95
C LEU A 91 -3.63 4.50 -7.46
N PHE A 92 -3.51 3.30 -6.87
CA PHE A 92 -3.10 3.15 -5.49
C PHE A 92 -1.74 3.82 -5.21
N TYR A 93 -0.71 3.53 -6.01
CA TYR A 93 0.60 4.13 -5.81
C TYR A 93 0.62 5.63 -6.10
N GLN A 94 -0.16 6.10 -7.07
CA GLN A 94 -0.32 7.53 -7.31
C GLN A 94 -0.85 8.22 -6.05
N HIS A 95 -1.96 7.75 -5.49
CA HIS A 95 -2.53 8.31 -4.27
C HIS A 95 -1.58 8.20 -3.08
N TYR A 96 -0.86 7.09 -2.94
CA TYR A 96 0.10 6.93 -1.86
C TYR A 96 1.25 7.95 -1.96
N ILE A 97 1.81 8.15 -3.15
CA ILE A 97 2.85 9.17 -3.41
C ILE A 97 2.30 10.58 -3.16
N GLU A 98 1.06 10.86 -3.53
CA GLU A 98 0.40 12.15 -3.26
C GLU A 98 0.24 12.41 -1.75
N LYS A 99 -0.18 11.41 -0.98
CA LYS A 99 -0.28 11.52 0.49
C LYS A 99 1.08 11.79 1.13
N ILE A 100 2.13 11.07 0.74
CA ILE A 100 3.50 11.34 1.22
C ILE A 100 3.96 12.74 0.78
N SER A 101 3.68 13.15 -0.47
CA SER A 101 4.01 14.49 -0.96
C SER A 101 3.39 15.59 -0.11
N HIS A 102 2.16 15.40 0.35
CA HIS A 102 1.48 16.31 1.26
C HIS A 102 2.20 16.41 2.62
N ILE A 103 2.60 15.28 3.21
CA ILE A 103 3.39 15.25 4.46
C ILE A 103 4.70 16.03 4.29
N ILE A 104 5.43 15.79 3.20
CA ILE A 104 6.68 16.51 2.89
C ILE A 104 6.42 18.02 2.77
N LYS A 105 5.34 18.42 2.09
CA LYS A 105 5.00 19.84 1.90
C LYS A 105 4.67 20.53 3.23
N LEU A 106 3.97 19.85 4.14
CA LEU A 106 3.66 20.37 5.46
C LEU A 106 4.93 20.57 6.31
N GLN A 107 5.84 19.59 6.30
CA GLN A 107 7.07 19.65 7.09
C GLN A 107 8.12 20.58 6.50
N ASN A 108 8.23 20.66 5.17
CA ASN A 108 9.18 21.51 4.48
C ASN A 108 8.52 22.31 3.34
N PRO A 109 7.84 23.41 3.67
CA PRO A 109 7.04 24.17 2.70
C PRO A 109 7.89 24.91 1.66
N THR A 110 9.20 25.04 1.88
CA THR A 110 10.11 25.75 0.96
C THR A 110 10.50 24.92 -0.27
N LEU A 111 10.29 23.59 -0.23
CA LEU A 111 10.60 22.72 -1.36
C LEU A 111 9.68 22.98 -2.56
N ASN A 112 10.25 22.87 -3.75
CA ASN A 112 9.49 22.88 -4.99
C ASN A 112 8.79 21.52 -5.23
N SER A 113 7.74 21.52 -6.04
CA SER A 113 6.89 20.34 -6.26
C SER A 113 7.62 19.14 -6.86
N ASN A 114 8.63 19.37 -7.72
CA ASN A 114 9.40 18.29 -8.34
C ASN A 114 10.26 17.56 -7.28
N THR A 115 10.94 18.32 -6.42
CA THR A 115 11.71 17.75 -5.30
C THR A 115 10.81 16.98 -4.35
N ILE A 116 9.62 17.52 -4.03
CA ILE A 116 8.64 16.85 -3.17
C ILE A 116 8.21 15.52 -3.78
N GLN A 117 7.79 15.51 -5.04
CA GLN A 117 7.32 14.30 -5.71
C GLN A 117 8.41 13.23 -5.80
N ARG A 118 9.65 13.63 -6.13
CA ARG A 118 10.80 12.71 -6.16
C ARG A 118 11.10 12.11 -4.79
N ARG A 119 11.07 12.93 -3.72
CA ARG A 119 11.30 12.46 -2.35
C ARG A 119 10.18 11.53 -1.88
N ALA A 120 8.93 11.86 -2.22
CA ALA A 120 7.79 11.02 -1.92
C ALA A 120 7.90 9.64 -2.57
N LEU A 121 8.27 9.59 -3.85
CA LEU A 121 8.53 8.32 -4.55
C LEU A 121 9.62 7.48 -3.86
N ILE A 122 10.73 8.10 -3.44
CA ILE A 122 11.82 7.41 -2.74
C ILE A 122 11.33 6.87 -1.38
N ILE A 123 10.56 7.65 -0.63
CA ILE A 123 10.01 7.24 0.67
C ILE A 123 9.05 6.08 0.52
N VAL A 124 8.10 6.14 -0.43
CA VAL A 124 7.19 5.02 -0.74
C VAL A 124 8.00 3.78 -1.12
N SER A 125 9.00 3.93 -1.98
CA SER A 125 9.88 2.81 -2.38
C SER A 125 10.62 2.19 -1.19
N LEU A 126 11.05 2.99 -0.21
CA LEU A 126 11.70 2.52 1.00
C LEU A 126 10.73 1.72 1.88
N LEU A 127 9.52 2.23 2.08
CA LEU A 127 8.48 1.59 2.89
C LEU A 127 8.05 0.24 2.28
N GLU A 128 7.75 0.23 0.98
CA GLU A 128 7.36 -0.98 0.24
C GLU A 128 8.52 -1.98 0.14
N GLY A 129 9.74 -1.50 -0.10
CA GLY A 129 10.92 -2.34 -0.28
C GLY A 129 11.23 -3.21 0.93
N ILE A 130 10.93 -2.73 2.13
CA ILE A 130 11.08 -3.51 3.37
C ILE A 130 10.17 -4.74 3.35
N TRP A 131 8.92 -4.61 2.88
CA TRP A 131 7.97 -5.72 2.79
C TRP A 131 8.46 -6.81 1.83
N VAL A 132 9.05 -6.39 0.72
CA VAL A 132 9.58 -7.30 -0.30
C VAL A 132 10.82 -8.02 0.20
N VAL A 133 11.76 -7.30 0.80
CA VAL A 133 13.05 -7.84 1.21
C VAL A 133 12.93 -8.74 2.43
N MET A 134 12.12 -8.36 3.42
CA MET A 134 11.91 -9.21 4.61
C MET A 134 11.17 -10.51 4.27
N GLY A 135 10.28 -10.46 3.28
CA GLY A 135 9.57 -11.65 2.83
C GLY A 135 8.80 -12.32 3.97
N LYS A 136 8.84 -13.65 4.03
CA LYS A 136 8.20 -14.46 5.08
C LYS A 136 9.07 -14.66 6.33
N ASN A 137 10.30 -14.11 6.36
CA ASN A 137 11.30 -14.35 7.40
C ASN A 137 11.31 -13.27 8.48
N GLN A 138 10.13 -12.92 8.99
CA GLN A 138 9.96 -11.83 9.97
C GLN A 138 10.42 -12.18 11.40
N LYS A 139 10.74 -13.45 11.67
CA LYS A 139 10.91 -13.99 13.03
C LYS A 139 12.12 -13.45 13.80
N ASP A 140 13.12 -12.92 13.10
CA ASP A 140 14.37 -12.44 13.70
C ASP A 140 14.56 -10.92 13.55
N VAL A 141 13.49 -10.20 13.16
CA VAL A 141 13.58 -8.77 12.88
C VAL A 141 13.06 -7.95 14.05
N GLU A 142 13.91 -7.09 14.58
CA GLU A 142 13.51 -6.08 15.58
C GLU A 142 12.70 -4.96 14.88
N LEU A 143 11.39 -5.18 14.71
CA LEU A 143 10.51 -4.23 14.01
C LEU A 143 10.49 -2.83 14.65
N ASP A 144 10.61 -2.74 15.97
CA ASP A 144 10.71 -1.45 16.66
C ASP A 144 11.98 -0.69 16.28
N THR A 145 13.11 -1.39 16.16
CA THR A 145 14.37 -0.80 15.68
C THR A 145 14.22 -0.34 14.22
N ILE A 146 13.59 -1.15 13.36
CA ILE A 146 13.30 -0.76 11.96
C ILE A 146 12.42 0.49 11.89
N LYS A 147 11.37 0.60 12.72
CA LYS A 147 10.51 1.79 12.75
C LYS A 147 11.30 3.05 13.09
N ILE A 148 12.23 2.97 14.06
CA ILE A 148 13.09 4.08 14.46
C ILE A 148 14.04 4.49 13.31
N ASP A 149 14.66 3.51 12.66
CA ASP A 149 15.58 3.75 11.56
C ASP A 149 14.87 4.30 10.31
N LEU A 150 13.67 3.80 10.02
CA LEU A 150 12.78 4.33 8.99
C LEU A 150 12.41 5.79 9.27
N MET A 151 11.96 6.08 10.49
CA MET A 151 11.59 7.44 10.90
C MET A 151 12.78 8.39 10.74
N THR A 152 13.96 7.99 11.19
CA THR A 152 15.18 8.78 11.07
C THR A 152 15.54 9.03 9.60
N THR A 153 15.52 7.97 8.79
CA THR A 153 15.86 8.03 7.36
C THR A 153 14.89 8.91 6.58
N ILE A 154 13.59 8.76 6.82
CA ILE A 154 12.56 9.57 6.14
C ILE A 154 12.71 11.04 6.53
N ASN A 155 12.90 11.35 7.81
CA ASN A 155 13.16 12.73 8.24
C ASN A 155 14.40 13.32 7.58
N LEU A 156 15.46 12.55 7.39
CA LEU A 156 16.64 12.99 6.63
C LEU A 156 16.30 13.27 5.16
N ILE A 157 15.51 12.42 4.51
CA ILE A 157 15.06 12.64 3.13
C ILE A 157 14.23 13.93 3.01
N ILE A 158 13.33 14.17 3.97
CA ILE A 158 12.43 15.34 3.96
C ILE A 158 13.22 16.63 4.20
N ASN A 159 14.16 16.62 5.14
CA ASN A 159 14.85 17.82 5.60
C ASN A 159 16.21 18.06 4.94
N ASN A 160 16.67 17.17 4.07
CA ASN A 160 17.87 17.43 3.27
C ASN A 160 17.68 18.73 2.47
N PRO A 161 18.67 19.63 2.42
CA PRO A 161 18.60 20.83 1.59
C PRO A 161 18.35 20.55 0.09
#